data_AF-A0A9P4QXF2-F1
#
_entry.id   AF-A0A9P4QXF2-F1
#
_cell.length_a   1.000
_cell.length_b   1.000
_cell.length_c   1.000
_cell.angle_alpha   90.00
_cell.angle_beta   90.00
_cell.angle_gamma   90.00
#
_symmetry.space_group_name_H-M   'P 1'
#
loop_
_entity.id
_entity.type
_entity.pdbx_description
1 polymer ?
#
loop_
_entity_poly.entity_id
_entity_poly.type
_entity_poly.pdbx_seq_one_letter_code
_entity_poly.pdbx_strand_id
1 'polypeptide(L)'
;MSNVSVSDVWPGLDFSWVPSDLSALSYDNCTSVSLWEANVITLASVELVDLPILLTVEVFRDGLTEWLGERNITQPADKELYAYIYWDYYWGEQALWNTIGSYAETECLPELCPLLRWQGNSDLAGRGMLVNYIIQASLATIYLVILAAIRLDRIVPRENDRSFLSRGVIAVHQTARPFLDAAIFFCLAMLLAALYTFARGYDDDTNYLTTYSAITTALLSIYSAIPAILIHACISNQHRRKKWRIFVWGLIAALAIVVAALYLYMPSRAKKMTEQELENIMFNSPDRQFFWDSGCLNRGAVAQMDIGIKVLVGALFGSTLLYVVFALSYHRFQPERLSPMRSYWWLFTALFCLLGMWVCLGMFIYLRRVMNANSGNSNKDHEWSFGQVLGLVTWAPVLVELAYIWKYGPRDGLTGQMISPYLAVHEADTLKHEEALSELVPRGYERVHGE
;
A
#
# COMPACT_ATOMS: atom_id res chain seq x y z
N MET A 1 39.30 13.24 27.83
CA MET A 1 39.56 12.46 29.07
C MET A 1 40.99 11.95 28.98
N SER A 2 41.73 11.87 30.08
CA SER A 2 43.08 11.30 30.09
C SER A 2 43.05 9.85 29.60
N ASN A 3 44.04 9.41 28.82
CA ASN A 3 44.22 8.02 28.39
C ASN A 3 44.49 7.14 29.62
N VAL A 4 43.44 6.75 30.35
CA VAL A 4 43.54 5.81 31.47
C VAL A 4 43.66 4.42 30.85
N SER A 5 44.80 3.75 31.04
CA SER A 5 44.97 2.40 30.51
C SER A 5 44.11 1.39 31.30
N VAL A 6 43.74 0.27 30.67
CA VAL A 6 42.99 -0.82 31.34
C VAL A 6 43.72 -1.28 32.60
N SER A 7 45.05 -1.36 32.53
CA SER A 7 45.94 -1.74 33.64
C SER A 7 45.92 -0.77 34.82
N ASP A 8 45.63 0.51 34.58
CA ASP A 8 45.51 1.50 35.66
C ASP A 8 44.20 1.30 36.45
N VAL A 9 43.12 0.88 35.77
CA VAL A 9 41.81 0.63 36.40
C VAL A 9 41.77 -0.72 37.12
N TRP A 10 42.39 -1.74 36.51
CA TRP A 10 42.35 -3.12 37.01
C TRP A 10 43.77 -3.70 37.20
N PRO A 11 44.51 -3.27 38.24
CA PRO A 11 45.87 -3.73 38.45
C PRO A 11 45.93 -5.24 38.73
N GLY A 12 46.86 -5.92 38.09
CA GLY A 12 47.11 -7.36 38.27
C GLY A 12 46.35 -8.29 37.31
N LEU A 13 45.61 -7.75 36.35
CA LEU A 13 45.06 -8.49 35.21
C LEU A 13 45.96 -8.33 33.98
N ASP A 14 46.08 -9.40 33.18
CA ASP A 14 46.81 -9.37 31.91
C ASP A 14 45.83 -9.04 30.77
N PHE A 15 46.21 -8.06 29.94
CA PHE A 15 45.44 -7.64 28.75
C PHE A 15 46.29 -7.74 27.47
N SER A 16 47.42 -8.45 27.51
CA SER A 16 48.28 -8.68 26.33
C SER A 16 47.61 -9.51 25.23
N TRP A 17 46.52 -10.22 25.59
CA TRP A 17 45.65 -10.96 24.68
C TRP A 17 44.67 -10.06 23.89
N VAL A 18 44.60 -8.76 24.17
CA VAL A 18 43.75 -7.86 23.40
C VAL A 18 44.50 -7.43 22.14
N PRO A 19 43.91 -7.57 20.94
CA PRO A 19 44.48 -7.02 19.72
C PRO A 19 44.71 -5.52 19.84
N SER A 20 45.85 -5.01 19.34
CA SER A 20 46.06 -3.56 19.23
C SER A 20 45.08 -2.90 18.24
N ASP A 21 44.52 -3.69 17.33
CA ASP A 21 43.51 -3.31 16.36
C ASP A 21 42.36 -4.32 16.42
N LEU A 22 41.19 -3.87 16.89
CA LEU A 22 40.02 -4.73 17.07
C LEU A 22 39.38 -5.15 15.74
N SER A 23 39.75 -4.53 14.62
CA SER A 23 39.32 -5.01 13.29
C SER A 23 39.86 -6.41 12.95
N ALA A 24 40.83 -6.91 13.72
CA ALA A 24 41.31 -8.29 13.62
C ALA A 24 40.36 -9.34 14.25
N LEU A 25 39.29 -8.91 14.91
CA LEU A 25 38.26 -9.82 15.42
C LEU A 25 37.40 -10.35 14.27
N SER A 26 37.16 -11.66 14.29
CA SER A 26 36.39 -12.39 13.27
C SER A 26 35.41 -13.31 13.99
N TYR A 27 34.14 -13.27 13.61
CA TYR A 27 33.07 -13.97 14.32
C TYR A 27 32.50 -15.08 13.45
N ASP A 28 32.51 -16.31 13.95
CA ASP A 28 31.97 -17.46 13.22
C ASP A 28 30.44 -17.56 13.40
N ASN A 29 29.91 -17.04 14.51
CA ASN A 29 28.50 -17.17 14.88
C ASN A 29 27.71 -15.88 14.71
N CYS A 30 27.25 -15.63 13.50
CA CYS A 30 26.36 -14.49 13.20
C CYS A 30 25.07 -14.48 14.03
N THR A 31 24.59 -15.61 14.55
CA THR A 31 23.37 -15.61 15.38
C THR A 31 23.60 -14.88 16.70
N SER A 32 24.74 -15.12 17.38
CA SER A 32 25.05 -14.46 18.66
C SER A 32 25.38 -12.98 18.45
N VAL A 33 26.13 -12.65 17.39
CA VAL A 33 26.47 -11.26 17.03
C VAL A 33 25.20 -10.45 16.69
N SER A 34 24.33 -10.98 15.84
CA SER A 34 23.09 -10.31 15.47
C SER A 34 22.09 -10.20 16.62
N LEU A 35 22.04 -11.20 17.51
CA LEU A 35 21.24 -11.12 18.74
C LEU A 35 21.78 -10.05 19.70
N TRP A 36 23.09 -9.93 19.80
CA TRP A 36 23.73 -8.90 20.59
C TRP A 36 23.37 -7.52 20.06
N GLU A 37 23.54 -7.29 18.76
CA GLU A 37 23.27 -6.00 18.13
C GLU A 37 21.79 -5.63 18.24
N ALA A 38 20.89 -6.57 17.99
CA ALA A 38 19.46 -6.35 18.16
C ALA A 38 19.08 -5.96 19.60
N ASN A 39 19.74 -6.57 20.60
CA ASN A 39 19.55 -6.20 22.01
C ASN A 39 20.11 -4.80 22.32
N VAL A 40 21.30 -4.47 21.81
CA VAL A 40 21.91 -3.14 21.98
C VAL A 40 20.99 -2.07 21.40
N ILE A 41 20.54 -2.22 20.14
CA ILE A 41 19.62 -1.28 19.47
C ILE A 41 18.29 -1.14 20.25
N THR A 42 17.77 -2.25 20.76
CA THR A 42 16.49 -2.25 21.51
C THR A 42 16.63 -1.61 22.90
N LEU A 43 17.76 -1.81 23.58
CA LEU A 43 17.98 -1.37 24.96
C LEU A 43 18.54 0.06 25.06
N ALA A 44 19.16 0.60 24.01
CA ALA A 44 19.79 1.92 24.01
C ALA A 44 18.88 3.12 24.38
N SER A 45 17.55 2.96 24.46
CA SER A 45 16.63 4.02 24.95
C SER A 45 16.47 4.10 26.47
N VAL A 46 16.79 3.04 27.22
CA VAL A 46 16.51 3.03 28.66
C VAL A 46 17.71 3.66 29.36
N GLU A 47 17.51 4.83 29.97
CA GLU A 47 18.53 5.60 30.73
C GLU A 47 19.26 4.80 31.84
N LEU A 48 18.88 3.54 32.06
CA LEU A 48 19.68 2.55 32.77
C LEU A 48 20.02 1.40 31.80
N VAL A 49 21.16 1.52 31.13
CA VAL A 49 21.66 0.52 30.18
C VAL A 49 22.08 -0.73 30.96
N ASP A 50 21.15 -1.67 31.13
CA ASP A 50 21.49 -3.06 31.39
C ASP A 50 22.19 -3.59 30.14
N LEU A 51 23.51 -3.38 30.06
CA LEU A 51 24.33 -3.94 29.00
C LEU A 51 24.07 -5.45 28.97
N PRO A 52 23.95 -6.08 27.79
CA PRO A 52 23.82 -7.52 27.70
C PRO A 52 25.18 -8.18 27.95
N ILE A 53 25.82 -7.92 29.10
CA ILE A 53 27.23 -8.20 29.39
C ILE A 53 27.56 -9.68 29.16
N LEU A 54 26.65 -10.60 29.56
CA LEU A 54 26.85 -12.03 29.32
C LEU A 54 26.97 -12.35 27.82
N LEU A 55 26.10 -11.75 27.01
CA LEU A 55 26.11 -11.92 25.56
C LEU A 55 27.30 -11.18 24.92
N THR A 56 27.69 -10.02 25.43
CA THR A 56 28.92 -9.31 25.00
C THR A 56 30.16 -10.17 25.25
N VAL A 57 30.26 -10.84 26.40
CA VAL A 57 31.37 -11.75 26.71
C VAL A 57 31.39 -12.95 25.76
N GLU A 58 30.23 -13.52 25.45
CA GLU A 58 30.13 -14.62 24.49
C GLU A 58 30.59 -14.20 23.09
N VAL A 59 30.05 -13.08 22.58
CA VAL A 59 30.40 -12.55 21.26
C VAL A 59 31.87 -12.14 21.20
N PHE A 60 32.38 -11.45 22.22
CA PHE A 60 33.79 -11.04 22.24
C PHE A 60 34.72 -12.25 22.31
N ARG A 61 34.35 -13.29 23.06
CA ARG A 61 35.09 -14.56 23.10
C ARG A 61 35.14 -15.22 21.73
N ASP A 62 34.00 -15.29 21.05
CA ASP A 62 33.89 -15.81 19.68
C ASP A 62 34.87 -15.06 18.76
N GLY A 63 34.78 -13.73 18.74
CA GLY A 63 35.62 -12.82 17.96
C GLY A 63 37.14 -12.98 18.17
N LEU A 64 37.55 -13.39 19.37
CA LEU A 64 38.96 -13.59 19.74
C LEU A 64 39.52 -14.95 19.32
N THR A 65 38.67 -15.94 19.02
CA THR A 65 39.07 -17.35 18.87
C THR A 65 40.15 -17.52 17.79
N GLU A 66 39.95 -16.91 16.61
CA GLU A 66 40.91 -16.97 15.51
C GLU A 66 42.23 -16.25 15.87
N TRP A 67 42.14 -15.02 16.37
CA TRP A 67 43.29 -14.20 16.73
C TRP A 67 44.18 -14.84 17.81
N LEU A 68 43.57 -15.46 18.82
CA LEU A 68 44.25 -16.19 19.88
C LEU A 68 44.93 -17.46 19.35
N GLY A 69 44.23 -18.17 18.45
CA GLY A 69 44.74 -19.38 17.80
C GLY A 69 46.00 -19.10 16.96
N GLU A 70 45.99 -18.04 16.15
CA GLU A 70 47.14 -17.65 15.32
C GLU A 70 48.40 -17.32 16.13
N ARG A 71 48.23 -16.74 17.33
CA ARG A 71 49.33 -16.33 18.20
C ARG A 71 49.66 -17.34 19.29
N ASN A 72 48.94 -18.46 19.35
CA ASN A 72 49.08 -19.48 20.39
C ASN A 72 48.95 -18.89 21.82
N ILE A 73 48.02 -17.95 21.99
CA ILE A 73 47.69 -17.32 23.27
C ILE A 73 46.54 -18.10 23.91
N THR A 74 46.62 -18.36 25.22
CA THR A 74 45.53 -19.06 25.94
C THR A 74 44.30 -18.17 26.07
N GLN A 75 43.11 -18.77 26.02
CA GLN A 75 41.85 -18.05 26.25
C GLN A 75 41.88 -17.27 27.58
N PRO A 76 41.57 -15.96 27.59
CA PRO A 76 41.53 -15.17 28.82
C PRO A 76 40.43 -15.66 29.77
N ALA A 77 40.62 -15.42 31.06
CA ALA A 77 39.61 -15.75 32.06
C ALA A 77 38.41 -14.78 31.98
N ASP A 78 37.22 -15.24 32.37
CA ASP A 78 35.99 -14.43 32.31
C ASP A 78 36.14 -13.07 32.99
N LYS A 79 36.83 -13.00 34.15
CA LYS A 79 37.10 -11.77 34.88
C LYS A 79 37.91 -10.74 34.06
N GLU A 80 38.81 -11.19 33.18
CA GLU A 80 39.62 -10.32 32.32
C GLU A 80 38.78 -9.79 31.17
N LEU A 81 37.92 -10.64 30.59
CA LEU A 81 36.94 -10.22 29.57
C LEU A 81 35.97 -9.19 30.14
N TYR A 82 35.38 -9.43 31.32
CA TYR A 82 34.49 -8.48 31.98
C TYR A 82 35.20 -7.15 32.28
N ALA A 83 36.42 -7.20 32.82
CA ALA A 83 37.19 -6.01 33.14
C ALA A 83 37.48 -5.16 31.89
N TYR A 84 37.84 -5.81 30.77
CA TYR A 84 38.08 -5.12 29.51
C TYR A 84 36.81 -4.52 28.92
N ILE A 85 35.71 -5.28 28.83
CA ILE A 85 34.42 -4.80 28.29
C ILE A 85 33.92 -3.59 29.08
N TYR A 86 34.00 -3.65 30.42
CA TYR A 86 33.60 -2.56 31.29
C TYR A 86 34.52 -1.35 31.13
N TRP A 87 35.82 -1.57 30.96
CA TRP A 87 36.76 -0.49 30.69
C TRP A 87 36.47 0.20 29.34
N ASP A 88 36.29 -0.57 28.26
CA ASP A 88 36.05 -0.03 26.92
C ASP A 88 34.76 0.78 26.84
N TYR A 89 33.72 0.34 27.54
CA TYR A 89 32.43 1.03 27.59
C TYR A 89 32.49 2.38 28.33
N TYR A 90 33.13 2.44 29.51
CA TYR A 90 33.09 3.62 30.37
C TYR A 90 34.27 4.59 30.19
N TRP A 91 35.46 4.08 29.85
CA TRP A 91 36.70 4.86 29.74
C TRP A 91 37.38 4.78 28.37
N GLY A 92 37.05 3.76 27.57
CA GLY A 92 37.57 3.59 26.21
C GLY A 92 36.83 4.44 25.17
N GLU A 93 37.21 4.25 23.90
CA GLU A 93 36.55 4.85 22.74
C GLU A 93 35.35 4.00 22.25
N GLN A 94 34.89 3.03 23.06
CA GLN A 94 33.85 2.06 22.69
C GLN A 94 34.22 1.28 21.42
N ALA A 95 35.52 1.03 21.23
CA ALA A 95 36.03 0.44 20.01
C ALA A 95 35.54 -1.00 19.84
N LEU A 96 35.36 -1.74 20.94
CA LEU A 96 34.82 -3.09 20.89
C LEU A 96 33.36 -3.08 20.43
N TRP A 97 32.54 -2.19 20.98
CA TRP A 97 31.13 -2.06 20.63
C TRP A 97 30.95 -1.70 19.16
N ASN A 98 31.69 -0.69 18.70
CA ASN A 98 31.69 -0.27 17.30
C ASN A 98 32.14 -1.39 16.37
N THR A 99 33.13 -2.20 16.78
CA THR A 99 33.62 -3.33 15.97
C THR A 99 32.57 -4.44 15.87
N ILE A 100 31.97 -4.87 16.99
CA ILE A 100 30.93 -5.90 16.99
C ILE A 100 29.71 -5.42 16.18
N GLY A 101 29.25 -4.19 16.42
CA GLY A 101 28.10 -3.62 15.71
C GLY A 101 28.36 -3.47 14.21
N SER A 102 29.54 -2.96 13.83
CA SER A 102 29.94 -2.88 12.42
C SER A 102 29.96 -4.27 11.77
N TYR A 103 30.48 -5.29 12.44
CA TYR A 103 30.50 -6.65 11.91
C TYR A 103 29.07 -7.21 11.76
N ALA A 104 28.20 -6.96 12.74
CA ALA A 104 26.80 -7.34 12.69
C ALA A 104 26.08 -6.73 11.48
N GLU A 105 26.33 -5.45 11.19
CA GLU A 105 25.72 -4.70 10.10
C GLU A 105 26.27 -5.08 8.72
N THR A 106 27.55 -5.44 8.59
CA THR A 106 28.17 -5.74 7.30
C THR A 106 28.14 -7.22 6.93
N GLU A 107 28.46 -8.11 7.88
CA GLU A 107 28.62 -9.55 7.61
C GLU A 107 27.40 -10.38 8.05
N CYS A 108 26.70 -9.97 9.11
CA CYS A 108 25.59 -10.73 9.72
C CYS A 108 24.21 -10.09 9.55
N LEU A 109 24.07 -9.24 8.53
CA LEU A 109 22.84 -8.51 8.25
C LEU A 109 21.61 -9.43 8.02
N PRO A 110 21.71 -10.57 7.30
CA PRO A 110 20.56 -11.46 7.09
C PRO A 110 19.97 -12.03 8.39
N GLU A 111 20.80 -12.28 9.40
CA GLU A 111 20.42 -12.76 10.73
C GLU A 111 19.94 -11.62 11.64
N LEU A 112 20.48 -10.40 11.45
CA LEU A 112 20.11 -9.22 12.22
C LEU A 112 18.73 -8.69 11.85
N CYS A 113 18.42 -8.62 10.56
CA CYS A 113 17.18 -7.99 10.08
C CYS A 113 15.87 -8.60 10.62
N PRO A 114 15.75 -9.93 10.79
CA PRO A 114 14.59 -10.54 11.41
C PRO A 114 14.45 -10.26 12.92
N LEU A 115 15.54 -9.91 13.60
CA LEU A 115 15.58 -9.64 15.04
C LEU A 115 15.23 -8.19 15.37
N LEU A 116 15.55 -7.27 14.46
CA LEU A 116 15.08 -5.89 14.48
C LEU A 116 13.56 -5.90 14.27
N ARG A 117 12.80 -5.66 15.34
CA ARG A 117 11.33 -5.86 15.47
C ARG A 117 10.47 -4.97 14.56
N TRP A 118 10.73 -4.99 13.27
CA TRP A 118 10.03 -4.18 12.30
C TRP A 118 8.56 -4.55 12.22
N GLN A 119 7.73 -3.53 12.14
CA GLN A 119 6.29 -3.64 12.04
C GLN A 119 5.83 -2.98 10.75
N GLY A 120 5.28 -3.78 9.84
CA GLY A 120 4.54 -3.27 8.70
C GLY A 120 3.21 -2.64 9.11
N ASN A 121 2.50 -2.08 8.13
CA ASN A 121 1.16 -1.54 8.34
C ASN A 121 0.12 -2.55 7.87
N SER A 122 -0.42 -3.32 8.81
CA SER A 122 -1.42 -4.36 8.52
C SER A 122 -2.69 -3.80 7.87
N ASP A 123 -3.11 -2.56 8.17
CA ASP A 123 -4.31 -1.96 7.59
C ASP A 123 -4.15 -1.55 6.12
N LEU A 124 -2.92 -1.45 5.61
CA LEU A 124 -2.62 -1.17 4.21
C LEU A 124 -2.10 -2.41 3.48
N ALA A 125 -1.08 -3.05 4.06
CA ALA A 125 -0.32 -4.11 3.43
C ALA A 125 -0.62 -5.50 4.00
N GLY A 126 -1.57 -5.63 4.93
CA GLY A 126 -1.93 -6.90 5.56
C GLY A 126 -2.54 -7.93 4.61
N ARG A 127 -2.72 -9.17 5.10
CA ARG A 127 -3.24 -10.29 4.28
C ARG A 127 -4.66 -10.02 3.78
N GLY A 128 -5.55 -9.52 4.64
CA GLY A 128 -6.92 -9.21 4.25
C GLY A 128 -7.01 -8.08 3.22
N MET A 129 -6.17 -7.05 3.31
CA MET A 129 -6.11 -6.00 2.28
C MET A 129 -5.65 -6.53 0.94
N LEU A 130 -4.65 -7.43 0.90
CA LEU A 130 -4.23 -8.05 -0.35
C LEU A 130 -5.37 -8.85 -1.01
N VAL A 131 -6.12 -9.63 -0.22
CA VAL A 131 -7.32 -10.32 -0.70
C VAL A 131 -8.33 -9.31 -1.27
N ASN A 132 -8.53 -8.19 -0.56
CA ASN A 132 -9.43 -7.13 -0.99
C ASN A 132 -9.03 -6.53 -2.35
N TYR A 133 -7.73 -6.25 -2.55
CA TYR A 133 -7.19 -5.75 -3.81
C TYR A 133 -7.37 -6.78 -4.94
N ILE A 134 -7.10 -8.07 -4.69
CA ILE A 134 -7.28 -9.14 -5.67
C ILE A 134 -8.76 -9.27 -6.08
N ILE A 135 -9.69 -9.22 -5.12
CA ILE A 135 -11.13 -9.27 -5.40
C ILE A 135 -11.54 -8.08 -6.27
N GLN A 136 -11.11 -6.86 -5.91
CA GLN A 136 -11.41 -5.65 -6.68
C GLN A 136 -10.87 -5.75 -8.12
N ALA A 137 -9.61 -6.18 -8.31
CA ALA A 137 -9.01 -6.34 -9.64
C ALA A 137 -9.71 -7.40 -10.48
N SER A 138 -10.07 -8.53 -9.85
CA SER A 138 -10.77 -9.64 -10.52
C SER A 138 -12.16 -9.21 -10.97
N LEU A 139 -12.93 -8.58 -10.08
CA LEU A 139 -14.25 -8.03 -10.42
C LEU A 139 -14.12 -6.96 -11.51
N ALA A 140 -13.21 -5.99 -11.39
CA ALA A 140 -13.03 -4.96 -12.40
C ALA A 140 -12.71 -5.52 -13.79
N THR A 141 -11.88 -6.57 -13.84
CA THR A 141 -11.54 -7.28 -15.09
C THR A 141 -12.78 -7.98 -15.69
N ILE A 142 -13.56 -8.69 -14.88
CA ILE A 142 -14.80 -9.35 -15.32
C ILE A 142 -15.81 -8.35 -15.87
N TYR A 143 -16.03 -7.25 -15.15
CA TYR A 143 -16.95 -6.20 -15.56
C TYR A 143 -16.50 -5.53 -16.85
N LEU A 144 -15.20 -5.25 -17.01
CA LEU A 144 -14.66 -4.68 -18.25
C LEU A 144 -14.97 -5.57 -19.45
N VAL A 145 -14.66 -6.88 -19.36
CA VAL A 145 -14.86 -7.80 -20.48
C VAL A 145 -16.32 -7.83 -20.92
N ILE A 146 -17.24 -7.94 -19.96
CA ILE A 146 -18.68 -8.03 -20.25
C ILE A 146 -19.23 -6.69 -20.77
N LEU A 147 -18.93 -5.58 -20.09
CA LEU A 147 -19.43 -4.26 -20.49
C LEU A 147 -18.85 -3.81 -21.84
N ALA A 148 -17.58 -4.14 -22.12
CA ALA A 148 -16.98 -3.87 -23.42
C ALA A 148 -17.62 -4.70 -24.52
N ALA A 149 -17.93 -5.98 -24.27
CA ALA A 149 -18.61 -6.83 -25.23
C ALA A 149 -20.03 -6.35 -25.55
N ILE A 150 -20.77 -5.86 -24.56
CA ILE A 150 -22.09 -5.24 -24.77
C ILE A 150 -21.94 -3.95 -25.60
N ARG A 151 -21.01 -3.07 -25.22
CA ARG A 151 -20.85 -1.74 -25.86
C ARG A 151 -20.29 -1.80 -27.28
N LEU A 152 -19.61 -2.88 -27.64
CA LEU A 152 -19.13 -3.15 -29.00
C LEU A 152 -20.13 -3.97 -29.83
N ASP A 153 -21.38 -4.08 -29.36
CA ASP A 153 -22.48 -4.82 -30.00
C ASP A 153 -22.13 -6.30 -30.30
N ARG A 154 -21.18 -6.89 -29.57
CA ARG A 154 -20.80 -8.30 -29.69
C ARG A 154 -21.77 -9.21 -28.95
N ILE A 155 -22.38 -8.70 -27.88
CA ILE A 155 -23.38 -9.40 -27.08
C ILE A 155 -24.60 -8.50 -26.98
N VAL A 156 -25.75 -8.98 -27.46
CA VAL A 156 -27.04 -8.31 -27.28
C VAL A 156 -27.76 -9.03 -26.14
N PRO A 157 -27.88 -8.41 -24.95
CA PRO A 157 -28.60 -9.02 -23.84
C PRO A 157 -30.08 -9.19 -24.23
N ARG A 158 -30.52 -10.44 -24.36
CA ARG A 158 -31.94 -10.79 -24.58
C ARG A 158 -32.53 -11.30 -23.28
N GLU A 159 -33.53 -10.59 -22.77
CA GLU A 159 -34.15 -10.87 -21.47
C GLU A 159 -34.91 -12.22 -21.44
N ASN A 160 -35.48 -12.62 -22.58
CA ASN A 160 -36.15 -13.93 -22.72
C ASN A 160 -35.19 -15.11 -22.90
N ASP A 161 -33.89 -14.86 -23.04
CA ASP A 161 -32.91 -15.93 -23.15
C ASP A 161 -32.64 -16.53 -21.76
N ARG A 162 -33.07 -17.77 -21.58
CA ARG A 162 -32.86 -18.53 -20.34
C ARG A 162 -31.44 -19.05 -20.17
N SER A 163 -30.57 -18.86 -21.17
CA SER A 163 -29.16 -19.25 -21.09
C SER A 163 -28.49 -18.67 -19.85
N PHE A 164 -27.74 -19.53 -19.15
CA PHE A 164 -26.96 -19.19 -17.96
C PHE A 164 -26.05 -17.97 -18.21
N LEU A 165 -25.43 -17.91 -19.40
CA LEU A 165 -24.52 -16.83 -19.80
C LEU A 165 -25.26 -15.51 -20.01
N SER A 166 -26.44 -15.53 -20.65
CA SER A 166 -27.25 -14.32 -20.86
C SER A 166 -27.64 -13.69 -19.52
N ARG A 167 -28.07 -14.52 -18.56
CA ARG A 167 -28.40 -14.07 -17.19
C ARG A 167 -27.19 -13.44 -16.48
N GLY A 168 -26.01 -14.03 -16.65
CA GLY A 168 -24.77 -13.49 -16.08
C GLY A 168 -24.42 -12.12 -16.66
N VAL A 169 -24.51 -11.96 -17.99
CA VAL A 169 -24.27 -10.69 -18.69
C VAL A 169 -25.24 -9.60 -18.21
N ILE A 170 -26.53 -9.93 -18.10
CA ILE A 170 -27.56 -9.00 -17.61
C ILE A 170 -27.28 -8.62 -16.15
N ALA A 171 -26.95 -9.59 -15.29
CA ALA A 171 -26.66 -9.33 -13.89
C ALA A 171 -25.47 -8.36 -13.73
N VAL A 172 -24.34 -8.63 -14.42
CA VAL A 172 -23.15 -7.76 -14.39
C VAL A 172 -23.45 -6.36 -14.91
N HIS A 173 -24.24 -6.25 -15.99
CA HIS A 173 -24.62 -4.95 -16.54
C HIS A 173 -25.40 -4.12 -15.51
N GLN A 174 -26.38 -4.73 -14.84
CA GLN A 174 -27.22 -4.04 -13.86
C GLN A 174 -26.47 -3.71 -12.55
N THR A 175 -25.52 -4.54 -12.12
CA THR A 175 -24.72 -4.32 -10.91
C THR A 175 -23.48 -3.44 -11.13
N ALA A 176 -23.22 -2.97 -12.35
CA ALA A 176 -22.04 -2.14 -12.65
C ALA A 176 -22.05 -0.82 -11.89
N ARG A 177 -23.23 -0.26 -11.65
CA ARG A 177 -23.38 0.98 -10.88
C ARG A 177 -23.07 0.81 -9.38
N PRO A 178 -23.69 -0.13 -8.64
CA PRO A 178 -23.35 -0.35 -7.24
C PRO A 178 -21.90 -0.78 -7.07
N PHE A 179 -21.34 -1.55 -8.01
CA PHE A 179 -19.91 -1.86 -8.02
C PHE A 179 -19.03 -0.61 -8.15
N LEU A 180 -19.35 0.30 -9.07
CA LEU A 180 -18.64 1.58 -9.19
C LEU A 180 -18.75 2.42 -7.92
N ASP A 181 -19.95 2.50 -7.34
CA ASP A 181 -20.18 3.30 -6.14
C ASP A 181 -19.36 2.71 -4.95
N ALA A 182 -19.31 1.39 -4.79
CA ALA A 182 -18.44 0.70 -3.83
C ALA A 182 -16.94 0.97 -4.07
N ALA A 183 -16.49 0.89 -5.33
CA ALA A 183 -15.10 1.18 -5.69
C ALA A 183 -14.70 2.64 -5.43
N ILE A 184 -15.63 3.59 -5.64
CA ILE A 184 -15.45 5.01 -5.31
C ILE A 184 -15.31 5.22 -3.80
N PHE A 185 -16.16 4.59 -2.98
CA PHE A 185 -16.04 4.68 -1.53
C PHE A 185 -14.74 4.07 -1.03
N PHE A 186 -14.34 2.93 -1.59
CA PHE A 186 -13.06 2.31 -1.29
C PHE A 186 -11.88 3.23 -1.64
N CYS A 187 -11.90 3.87 -2.81
CA CYS A 187 -10.91 4.85 -3.23
C CYS A 187 -10.82 6.05 -2.26
N LEU A 188 -11.97 6.63 -1.89
CA LEU A 188 -12.02 7.74 -0.92
C LEU A 188 -11.44 7.33 0.44
N ALA A 189 -11.80 6.15 0.94
CA ALA A 189 -11.28 5.63 2.21
C ALA A 189 -9.76 5.47 2.15
N MET A 190 -9.23 4.89 1.07
CA MET A 190 -7.78 4.72 0.87
C MET A 190 -7.03 6.06 0.76
N LEU A 191 -7.60 7.05 0.07
CA LEU A 191 -7.02 8.38 -0.03
C LEU A 191 -7.02 9.13 1.31
N LEU A 192 -8.09 9.01 2.11
CA LEU A 192 -8.16 9.59 3.44
C LEU A 192 -7.18 8.90 4.41
N ALA A 193 -7.08 7.58 4.36
CA ALA A 193 -6.10 6.83 5.14
C ALA A 193 -4.66 7.20 4.76
N ALA A 194 -4.39 7.39 3.46
CA ALA A 194 -3.10 7.86 2.98
C ALA A 194 -2.78 9.27 3.48
N LEU A 195 -3.74 10.20 3.37
CA LEU A 195 -3.58 11.55 3.88
C LEU A 195 -3.30 11.56 5.38
N TYR A 196 -4.04 10.76 6.17
CA TYR A 196 -3.82 10.63 7.61
C TYR A 196 -2.41 10.07 7.92
N THR A 197 -1.97 9.04 7.19
CA THR A 197 -0.64 8.43 7.36
C THR A 197 0.47 9.44 7.09
N PHE A 198 0.38 10.18 5.99
CA PHE A 198 1.35 11.24 5.71
C PHE A 198 1.25 12.37 6.73
N ALA A 199 0.05 12.87 7.05
CA ALA A 199 -0.14 13.95 8.01
C ALA A 199 0.44 13.61 9.39
N ARG A 200 0.20 12.40 9.91
CA ARG A 200 0.80 11.93 11.16
C ARG A 200 2.31 11.87 11.09
N GLY A 201 2.87 11.38 9.97
CA GLY A 201 4.32 11.39 9.76
C GLY A 201 4.90 12.80 9.66
N TYR A 202 4.10 13.83 9.32
CA TYR A 202 4.50 15.24 9.27
C TYR A 202 4.37 15.99 10.59
N ASP A 203 3.34 15.67 11.38
CA ASP A 203 3.00 16.40 12.61
C ASP A 203 3.77 15.89 13.84
N ASP A 204 4.07 14.59 13.88
CA ASP A 204 4.65 13.96 15.06
C ASP A 204 6.10 13.52 14.82
N ASP A 205 7.03 14.25 15.43
CA ASP A 205 8.48 13.99 15.33
C ASP A 205 8.89 12.63 15.91
N THR A 206 8.04 11.98 16.72
CA THR A 206 8.29 10.64 17.26
C THR A 206 7.81 9.52 16.33
N ASN A 207 6.86 9.82 15.43
CA ASN A 207 6.30 8.84 14.50
C ASN A 207 7.01 8.92 13.15
N TYR A 208 8.17 8.27 13.06
CA TYR A 208 8.90 8.11 11.81
C TYR A 208 8.07 7.38 10.75
N LEU A 209 7.76 8.06 9.66
CA LEU A 209 7.16 7.43 8.49
C LEU A 209 8.22 6.66 7.72
N THR A 210 8.23 5.33 7.86
CA THR A 210 9.17 4.45 7.15
C THR A 210 9.04 4.57 5.64
N THR A 211 10.15 4.36 4.93
CA THR A 211 10.21 4.40 3.47
C THR A 211 9.23 3.39 2.85
N TYR A 212 9.17 2.18 3.41
CA TYR A 212 8.17 1.19 3.02
C TYR A 212 6.74 1.71 3.16
N SER A 213 6.38 2.25 4.32
CA SER A 213 5.02 2.75 4.58
C SER A 213 4.66 3.91 3.64
N ALA A 214 5.59 4.82 3.37
CA ALA A 214 5.36 5.91 2.42
C ALA A 214 5.07 5.38 1.00
N ILE A 215 5.86 4.42 0.53
CA ILE A 215 5.72 3.80 -0.80
C ILE A 215 4.42 3.01 -0.91
N THR A 216 4.13 2.12 0.04
CA THR A 216 2.90 1.32 0.01
C THR A 216 1.66 2.21 0.10
N THR A 217 1.70 3.25 0.94
CA THR A 217 0.60 4.20 1.07
C THR A 217 0.33 4.93 -0.24
N ALA A 218 1.38 5.48 -0.88
CA ALA A 218 1.26 6.14 -2.17
C ALA A 218 0.76 5.18 -3.27
N LEU A 219 1.41 4.02 -3.42
CA LEU A 219 1.06 3.03 -4.43
C LEU A 219 -0.39 2.54 -4.29
N LEU A 220 -0.82 2.18 -3.08
CA LEU A 220 -2.14 1.61 -2.83
C LEU A 220 -3.26 2.65 -2.93
N SER A 221 -2.98 3.91 -2.57
CA SER A 221 -3.91 5.01 -2.80
C SER A 221 -4.16 5.24 -4.29
N ILE A 222 -3.11 5.22 -5.12
CA ILE A 222 -3.24 5.34 -6.58
C ILE A 222 -3.96 4.11 -7.15
N TYR A 223 -3.55 2.91 -6.74
CA TYR A 223 -4.19 1.66 -7.14
C TYR A 223 -5.71 1.72 -6.91
N SER A 224 -6.17 2.20 -5.76
CA SER A 224 -7.59 2.23 -5.42
C SER A 224 -8.46 3.07 -6.38
N ALA A 225 -7.87 4.10 -7.01
CA ALA A 225 -8.56 4.93 -7.99
C ALA A 225 -8.70 4.26 -9.36
N ILE A 226 -7.74 3.41 -9.75
CA ILE A 226 -7.66 2.84 -11.10
C ILE A 226 -8.89 1.96 -11.44
N PRO A 227 -9.33 0.99 -10.61
CA PRO A 227 -10.54 0.21 -10.87
C PRO A 227 -11.80 1.08 -10.97
N ALA A 228 -11.90 2.13 -10.15
CA ALA A 228 -13.03 3.05 -10.20
C ALA A 228 -13.07 3.83 -11.53
N ILE A 229 -11.92 4.31 -12.01
CA ILE A 229 -11.81 4.99 -13.32
C ILE A 229 -12.15 4.02 -14.46
N LEU A 230 -11.63 2.78 -14.40
CA LEU A 230 -11.88 1.73 -15.39
C LEU A 230 -13.38 1.46 -15.55
N ILE A 231 -14.11 1.24 -14.44
CA ILE A 231 -15.54 0.98 -14.49
C ILE A 231 -16.31 2.23 -14.91
N HIS A 232 -15.91 3.42 -14.44
CA HIS A 232 -16.51 4.68 -14.84
C HIS A 232 -16.42 4.91 -16.35
N ALA A 233 -15.27 4.61 -16.97
CA ALA A 233 -15.11 4.68 -18.42
C ALA A 233 -16.09 3.75 -19.16
N CYS A 234 -16.33 2.56 -18.62
CA CYS A 234 -17.23 1.57 -19.22
C CYS A 234 -18.69 2.02 -19.19
N ILE A 235 -19.15 2.65 -18.09
CA ILE A 235 -20.56 3.04 -17.88
C ILE A 235 -20.85 4.54 -18.10
N SER A 236 -19.93 5.28 -18.73
CA SER A 236 -19.95 6.74 -18.87
C SER A 236 -21.25 7.32 -19.42
N ASN A 237 -21.96 6.57 -20.27
CA ASN A 237 -23.15 7.03 -20.99
C ASN A 237 -24.46 6.87 -20.19
N GLN A 238 -24.44 6.17 -19.05
CA GLN A 238 -25.65 5.79 -18.30
C GLN A 238 -25.85 6.60 -16.99
N HIS A 239 -25.22 7.77 -16.89
CA HIS A 239 -25.17 8.51 -15.62
C HIS A 239 -26.41 9.38 -15.34
N ARG A 240 -27.33 8.87 -14.50
CA ARG A 240 -28.49 9.60 -13.97
C ARG A 240 -28.16 10.75 -13.00
N ARG A 241 -26.91 10.84 -12.49
CA ARG A 241 -26.49 11.83 -11.45
C ARG A 241 -25.16 12.53 -11.78
N LYS A 242 -25.11 13.22 -12.92
CA LYS A 242 -23.87 13.84 -13.45
C LYS A 242 -23.19 14.81 -12.48
N LYS A 243 -23.95 15.70 -11.80
CA LYS A 243 -23.40 16.72 -10.89
C LYS A 243 -22.69 16.11 -9.67
N TRP A 244 -23.34 15.17 -9.00
CA TRP A 244 -22.76 14.45 -7.85
C TRP A 244 -21.47 13.72 -8.23
N ARG A 245 -21.47 13.04 -9.38
CA ARG A 245 -20.27 12.32 -9.87
C ARG A 245 -19.12 13.27 -10.16
N ILE A 246 -19.37 14.44 -10.75
CA ILE A 246 -18.34 15.47 -10.97
C ILE A 246 -17.75 15.94 -9.64
N PHE A 247 -18.60 16.21 -8.64
CA PHE A 247 -18.13 16.61 -7.31
C PHE A 247 -17.23 15.55 -6.66
N VAL A 248 -17.67 14.29 -6.64
CA VAL A 248 -16.91 13.19 -6.03
C VAL A 248 -15.57 12.96 -6.75
N TRP A 249 -15.54 12.98 -8.09
CA TRP A 249 -14.29 12.88 -8.82
C TRP A 249 -13.36 14.09 -8.61
N GLY A 250 -13.92 15.29 -8.47
CA GLY A 250 -13.16 16.48 -8.08
C GLY A 250 -12.51 16.32 -6.71
N LEU A 251 -13.24 15.77 -5.73
CA LEU A 251 -12.71 15.46 -4.40
C LEU A 251 -11.61 14.39 -4.46
N ILE A 252 -11.84 13.29 -5.18
CA ILE A 252 -10.82 12.23 -5.37
C ILE A 252 -9.56 12.80 -6.01
N ALA A 253 -9.70 13.62 -7.05
CA ALA A 253 -8.56 14.25 -7.72
C ALA A 253 -7.79 15.18 -6.78
N ALA A 254 -8.50 16.02 -6.02
CA ALA A 254 -7.87 16.91 -5.04
C ALA A 254 -7.09 16.12 -3.97
N LEU A 255 -7.70 15.09 -3.38
CA LEU A 255 -7.04 14.23 -2.39
C LEU A 255 -5.84 13.49 -2.99
N ALA A 256 -5.97 12.92 -4.20
CA ALA A 256 -4.89 12.22 -4.87
C ALA A 256 -3.71 13.16 -5.19
N ILE A 257 -3.97 14.40 -5.61
CA ILE A 257 -2.93 15.41 -5.81
C ILE A 257 -2.20 15.73 -4.51
N VAL A 258 -2.93 15.91 -3.40
CA VAL A 258 -2.33 16.18 -2.09
C VAL A 258 -1.46 15.00 -1.64
N VAL A 259 -1.97 13.76 -1.73
CA VAL A 259 -1.21 12.56 -1.37
C VAL A 259 0.04 12.41 -2.24
N ALA A 260 -0.07 12.62 -3.57
CA ALA A 260 1.08 12.58 -4.46
C ALA A 260 2.11 13.68 -4.14
N ALA A 261 1.65 14.90 -3.82
CA ALA A 261 2.53 16.00 -3.44
C ALA A 261 3.27 15.71 -2.12
N LEU A 262 2.58 15.17 -1.11
CA LEU A 262 3.18 14.76 0.16
C LEU A 262 4.22 13.66 -0.06
N TYR A 263 3.91 12.65 -0.86
CA TYR A 263 4.86 11.59 -1.22
C TYR A 263 6.11 12.16 -1.92
N LEU A 264 5.94 13.01 -2.94
CA LEU A 264 7.05 13.60 -3.69
C LEU A 264 7.89 14.58 -2.85
N TYR A 265 7.29 15.19 -1.82
CA TYR A 265 7.99 16.09 -0.90
C TYR A 265 8.81 15.34 0.16
N MET A 266 8.49 14.07 0.47
CA MET A 266 9.14 13.29 1.53
C MET A 266 10.68 13.23 1.41
N PRO A 267 11.29 12.93 0.25
CA PRO A 267 12.75 12.91 0.12
C PRO A 267 13.42 14.26 0.42
N SER A 268 12.71 15.36 0.13
CA SER A 268 13.21 16.71 0.41
C SER A 268 13.19 17.03 1.90
N ARG A 269 12.25 16.45 2.65
CA ARG A 269 12.23 16.57 4.11
C ARG A 269 13.35 15.76 4.74
N ALA A 270 13.56 14.51 4.30
CA ALA A 270 14.62 13.67 4.83
C ALA A 270 16.00 14.35 4.71
N LYS A 271 16.25 15.08 3.62
CA LYS A 271 17.50 15.87 3.44
C LYS A 271 17.63 17.10 4.33
N LYS A 272 16.52 17.60 4.89
CA LYS A 272 16.49 18.82 5.73
C LYS A 272 16.50 18.50 7.23
N MET A 273 16.37 17.23 7.62
CA MET A 273 16.47 16.85 9.01
C MET A 273 17.84 17.22 9.55
N THR A 274 17.83 17.91 10.68
CA THR A 274 19.02 18.19 11.49
C THR A 274 19.54 16.89 12.11
N GLU A 275 20.82 16.88 12.46
CA GLU A 275 21.44 15.74 13.14
C GLU A 275 20.73 15.40 14.46
N GLN A 276 20.30 16.43 15.21
CA GLN A 276 19.55 16.25 16.45
C GLN A 276 18.16 15.63 16.23
N GLU A 277 17.46 15.99 15.15
CA GLU A 277 16.18 15.34 14.79
C GLU A 277 16.40 13.89 14.38
N LEU A 278 17.48 13.60 13.65
CA LEU A 278 17.83 12.25 13.25
C LEU A 278 18.14 11.37 14.45
N GLU A 279 18.93 11.90 15.39
CA GLU A 279 19.26 11.26 16.66
C GLU A 279 17.98 11.00 17.48
N ASN A 280 17.11 12.00 17.58
CA ASN A 280 15.81 11.88 18.24
C ASN A 280 14.95 10.78 17.61
N ILE A 281 14.86 10.73 16.27
CA ILE A 281 14.11 9.67 15.55
C ILE A 281 14.74 8.30 15.81
N MET A 282 16.06 8.21 15.76
CA MET A 282 16.80 6.98 15.99
C MET A 282 16.52 6.41 17.39
N PHE A 283 16.51 7.27 18.42
CA PHE A 283 16.37 6.88 19.82
C PHE A 283 14.94 6.95 20.39
N ASN A 284 14.00 7.61 19.74
CA ASN A 284 12.61 7.71 20.20
C ASN A 284 11.58 7.10 19.24
N SER A 285 11.98 6.59 18.06
CA SER A 285 11.04 5.87 17.21
C SER A 285 10.54 4.58 17.89
N PRO A 286 9.21 4.37 17.96
CA PRO A 286 8.65 3.14 18.48
C PRO A 286 9.15 1.96 17.64
N ASP A 287 9.59 0.89 18.31
CA ASP A 287 10.12 -0.33 17.70
C ASP A 287 11.36 -0.14 16.79
N ARG A 288 12.06 1.00 16.91
CA ARG A 288 13.36 1.24 16.23
C ARG A 288 13.31 1.06 14.71
N GLN A 289 12.16 1.36 14.11
CA GLN A 289 11.91 1.11 12.68
C GLN A 289 12.92 1.80 11.76
N PHE A 290 13.53 2.90 12.22
CA PHE A 290 14.57 3.62 11.47
C PHE A 290 15.80 2.74 11.17
N PHE A 291 16.31 1.99 12.16
CA PHE A 291 17.47 1.11 11.97
C PHE A 291 17.18 0.00 10.96
N TRP A 292 15.97 -0.56 11.02
CA TRP A 292 15.56 -1.54 10.03
C TRP A 292 15.47 -0.91 8.63
N ASP A 293 14.91 0.29 8.50
CA ASP A 293 14.76 0.98 7.21
C ASP A 293 16.13 1.39 6.61
N SER A 294 17.14 1.69 7.43
CA SER A 294 18.47 2.08 6.96
C SER A 294 19.33 0.90 6.50
N GLY A 295 19.32 -0.19 7.27
CA GLY A 295 20.17 -1.37 7.06
C GLY A 295 19.49 -2.51 6.29
N CYS A 296 18.24 -2.83 6.61
CA CYS A 296 17.56 -4.05 6.14
C CYS A 296 16.70 -3.87 4.89
N LEU A 297 16.43 -2.62 4.52
CA LEU A 297 15.61 -2.27 3.39
C LEU A 297 16.30 -2.65 2.07
N ASN A 298 15.61 -3.39 1.21
CA ASN A 298 16.10 -3.67 -0.13
C ASN A 298 16.00 -2.40 -1.00
N ARG A 299 17.07 -1.60 -1.01
CA ARG A 299 17.16 -0.32 -1.72
C ARG A 299 16.85 -0.45 -3.22
N GLY A 300 17.21 -1.57 -3.84
CA GLY A 300 16.92 -1.86 -5.24
C GLY A 300 15.42 -1.98 -5.50
N ALA A 301 14.71 -2.78 -4.70
CA ALA A 301 13.27 -2.94 -4.81
C ALA A 301 12.53 -1.62 -4.53
N VAL A 302 12.97 -0.88 -3.50
CA VAL A 302 12.41 0.43 -3.13
C VAL A 302 12.60 1.47 -4.23
N ALA A 303 13.80 1.56 -4.82
CA ALA A 303 14.07 2.48 -5.92
C ALA A 303 13.23 2.14 -7.16
N GLN A 304 13.07 0.86 -7.48
CA GLN A 304 12.19 0.42 -8.58
C GLN A 304 10.73 0.82 -8.32
N MET A 305 10.24 0.67 -7.09
CA MET A 305 8.89 1.09 -6.70
C MET A 305 8.70 2.60 -6.78
N ASP A 306 9.66 3.37 -6.28
CA ASP A 306 9.62 4.83 -6.32
C ASP A 306 9.56 5.35 -7.76
N ILE A 307 10.39 4.80 -8.66
CA ILE A 307 10.33 5.09 -10.09
C ILE A 307 8.96 4.70 -10.66
N GLY A 308 8.46 3.51 -10.34
CA GLY A 308 7.15 3.03 -10.78
C GLY A 308 6.00 3.97 -10.37
N ILE A 309 5.99 4.42 -9.11
CA ILE A 309 5.01 5.39 -8.60
C ILE A 309 5.10 6.72 -9.35
N LYS A 310 6.31 7.27 -9.54
CA LYS A 310 6.51 8.52 -10.27
C LYS A 310 6.02 8.43 -11.72
N VAL A 311 6.33 7.32 -12.41
CA VAL A 311 5.85 7.03 -13.76
C VAL A 311 4.32 6.94 -13.79
N LEU A 312 3.71 6.25 -12.82
CA LEU A 312 2.27 6.10 -12.74
C LEU A 312 1.55 7.43 -12.47
N VAL A 313 2.04 8.23 -11.51
CA VAL A 313 1.53 9.58 -11.23
C VAL A 313 1.65 10.46 -12.48
N GLY A 314 2.81 10.46 -13.13
CA GLY A 314 3.04 11.18 -14.38
C GLY A 314 2.10 10.74 -15.49
N ALA A 315 1.85 9.44 -15.64
CA ALA A 315 0.95 8.90 -16.66
C ALA A 315 -0.52 9.24 -16.38
N LEU A 316 -0.98 9.17 -15.12
CA LEU A 316 -2.32 9.58 -14.72
C LEU A 316 -2.55 11.08 -14.92
N PHE A 317 -1.59 11.91 -14.51
CA PHE A 317 -1.64 13.36 -14.73
C PHE A 317 -1.62 13.70 -16.23
N GLY A 318 -0.69 13.09 -16.98
CA GLY A 318 -0.57 13.27 -18.43
C GLY A 318 -1.83 12.86 -19.18
N SER A 319 -2.41 11.70 -18.85
CA SER A 319 -3.67 11.24 -19.45
C SER A 319 -4.85 12.17 -19.15
N THR A 320 -4.92 12.71 -17.93
CA THR A 320 -5.95 13.69 -17.53
C THR A 320 -5.78 15.01 -18.29
N LEU A 321 -4.55 15.51 -18.39
CA LEU A 321 -4.24 16.73 -19.14
C LEU A 321 -4.57 16.56 -20.63
N LEU A 322 -4.17 15.44 -21.24
CA LEU A 322 -4.49 15.10 -22.62
C LEU A 322 -6.00 15.04 -22.84
N TYR A 323 -6.76 14.44 -21.92
CA TYR A 323 -8.22 14.42 -21.98
C TYR A 323 -8.83 15.82 -21.90
N VAL A 324 -8.36 16.68 -20.99
CA VAL A 324 -8.85 18.06 -20.85
C VAL A 324 -8.55 18.87 -22.13
N VAL A 325 -7.33 18.79 -22.66
CA VAL A 325 -6.95 19.46 -23.91
C VAL A 325 -7.82 18.95 -25.07
N PHE A 326 -8.01 17.63 -25.18
CA PHE A 326 -8.88 17.03 -26.20
C PHE A 326 -10.32 17.53 -26.08
N ALA A 327 -10.88 17.60 -24.86
CA ALA A 327 -12.24 18.07 -24.61
C ALA A 327 -12.42 19.55 -24.96
N LEU A 328 -11.45 20.41 -24.58
CA LEU A 328 -11.47 21.84 -24.89
C LEU A 328 -11.32 22.10 -26.39
N SER A 329 -10.39 21.42 -27.06
CA SER A 329 -10.19 21.54 -28.51
C SER A 329 -11.41 21.05 -29.28
N TYR A 330 -12.03 19.93 -28.86
CA TYR A 330 -13.27 19.44 -29.48
C TYR A 330 -14.41 20.45 -29.35
N HIS A 331 -14.60 21.05 -28.17
CA HIS A 331 -15.61 22.08 -27.95
C HIS A 331 -15.38 23.33 -28.80
N ARG A 332 -14.11 23.72 -28.97
CA ARG A 332 -13.75 24.95 -29.72
C ARG A 332 -13.84 24.79 -31.24
N PHE A 333 -13.41 23.64 -31.77
CA PHE A 333 -13.22 23.48 -33.22
C PHE A 333 -14.27 22.59 -33.89
N GLN A 334 -15.08 21.84 -33.13
CA GLN A 334 -16.06 20.86 -33.62
C GLN A 334 -15.62 20.07 -34.87
N PRO A 335 -14.39 19.53 -34.92
CA PRO A 335 -13.93 18.88 -36.15
C PRO A 335 -14.66 17.55 -36.34
N GLU A 336 -15.40 17.41 -37.44
CA GLU A 336 -16.13 16.18 -37.80
C GLU A 336 -15.22 14.94 -37.80
N ARG A 337 -13.92 15.13 -38.13
CA ARG A 337 -12.88 14.09 -38.10
C ARG A 337 -12.58 13.49 -36.73
N LEU A 338 -12.85 14.17 -35.61
CA LEU A 338 -12.55 13.65 -34.25
C LEU A 338 -13.71 12.88 -33.61
N SER A 339 -14.88 12.86 -34.24
CA SER A 339 -16.05 12.14 -33.75
C SER A 339 -15.84 10.61 -33.57
N PRO A 340 -15.17 9.86 -34.48
CA PRO A 340 -14.94 8.43 -34.26
C PRO A 340 -13.92 8.19 -33.13
N MET A 341 -12.93 9.05 -32.97
CA MET A 341 -11.91 8.93 -31.92
C MET A 341 -12.52 9.03 -30.52
N ARG A 342 -13.54 9.88 -30.36
CA ARG A 342 -14.33 9.96 -29.11
C ARG A 342 -15.05 8.65 -28.78
N SER A 343 -15.49 7.90 -29.80
CA SER A 343 -16.18 6.61 -29.61
C SER A 343 -15.26 5.52 -29.08
N TYR A 344 -13.95 5.58 -29.36
CA TYR A 344 -12.97 4.59 -28.87
C TYR A 344 -12.20 5.03 -27.62
N TRP A 345 -12.27 6.31 -27.23
CA TRP A 345 -11.52 6.84 -26.10
C TRP A 345 -11.82 6.09 -24.78
N TRP A 346 -13.08 5.74 -24.52
CA TRP A 346 -13.46 5.00 -23.31
C TRP A 346 -12.75 3.64 -23.23
N LEU A 347 -12.57 2.95 -24.36
CA LEU A 347 -11.93 1.64 -24.42
C LEU A 347 -10.42 1.79 -24.17
N PHE A 348 -9.79 2.81 -24.76
CA PHE A 348 -8.39 3.12 -24.49
C PHE A 348 -8.16 3.40 -23.00
N THR A 349 -8.99 4.27 -22.38
CA THR A 349 -8.92 4.53 -20.94
C THR A 349 -9.10 3.26 -20.12
N ALA A 350 -10.09 2.43 -20.46
CA ALA A 350 -10.36 1.20 -19.72
C ALA A 350 -9.20 0.19 -19.82
N LEU A 351 -8.60 0.01 -21.01
CA LEU A 351 -7.44 -0.86 -21.21
C LEU A 351 -6.18 -0.32 -20.50
N PHE A 352 -5.95 0.99 -20.55
CA PHE A 352 -4.86 1.62 -19.83
C PHE A 352 -5.00 1.42 -18.31
N CYS A 353 -6.20 1.63 -17.77
CA CYS A 353 -6.47 1.37 -16.35
C CYS A 353 -6.38 -0.13 -16.01
N LEU A 354 -6.80 -1.03 -16.89
CA LEU A 354 -6.66 -2.48 -16.68
C LEU A 354 -5.18 -2.86 -16.50
N LEU A 355 -4.33 -2.41 -17.43
CA LEU A 355 -2.90 -2.65 -17.35
C LEU A 355 -2.30 -2.02 -16.09
N GLY A 356 -2.61 -0.74 -15.84
CA GLY A 356 -2.11 -0.02 -14.66
C GLY A 356 -2.48 -0.70 -13.34
N MET A 357 -3.72 -1.19 -13.22
CA MET A 357 -4.21 -1.90 -12.03
C MET A 357 -3.40 -3.17 -11.76
N TRP A 358 -3.22 -4.03 -12.77
CA TRP A 358 -2.46 -5.28 -12.60
C TRP A 358 -0.97 -5.04 -12.39
N VAL A 359 -0.38 -4.03 -13.05
CA VAL A 359 1.01 -3.62 -12.81
C VAL A 359 1.20 -3.14 -11.36
N CYS A 360 0.30 -2.29 -10.85
CA CYS A 360 0.33 -1.83 -9.46
C CYS A 360 0.21 -2.99 -8.46
N LEU A 361 -0.73 -3.91 -8.70
CA LEU A 361 -0.93 -5.07 -7.84
C LEU A 361 0.30 -6.00 -7.86
N GLY A 362 0.87 -6.27 -9.04
CA GLY A 362 2.08 -7.05 -9.19
C GLY A 362 3.29 -6.42 -8.50
N MET A 363 3.45 -5.09 -8.65
CA MET A 363 4.47 -4.31 -7.95
C MET A 363 4.30 -4.42 -6.43
N PHE A 364 3.09 -4.25 -5.92
CA PHE A 364 2.81 -4.37 -4.49
C PHE A 364 3.12 -5.78 -3.95
N ILE A 365 2.72 -6.84 -4.66
CA ILE A 365 3.01 -8.23 -4.29
C ILE A 365 4.52 -8.49 -4.27
N TYR A 366 5.26 -7.97 -5.27
CA TYR A 366 6.71 -8.09 -5.32
C TYR A 366 7.38 -7.38 -4.14
N LEU A 367 7.02 -6.11 -3.88
CA LEU A 367 7.56 -5.36 -2.74
C LEU A 367 7.28 -6.11 -1.43
N ARG A 368 6.04 -6.55 -1.21
CA ARG A 368 5.66 -7.29 -0.01
C ARG A 368 6.47 -8.59 0.15
N ARG A 369 6.71 -9.33 -0.93
CA ARG A 369 7.50 -10.57 -0.89
C ARG A 369 8.95 -10.29 -0.48
N VAL A 370 9.57 -9.27 -1.06
CA VAL A 370 10.96 -8.87 -0.74
C VAL A 370 11.06 -8.42 0.71
N MET A 371 10.10 -7.63 1.18
CA MET A 371 10.09 -7.10 2.54
C MET A 371 9.84 -8.20 3.58
N ASN A 372 8.92 -9.12 3.31
CA ASN A 372 8.65 -10.27 4.19
C ASN A 372 9.80 -11.26 4.28
N ALA A 373 10.73 -11.28 3.33
CA ALA A 373 11.91 -12.14 3.41
C ALA A 373 12.89 -11.66 4.49
N ASN A 374 12.88 -10.35 4.78
CA ASN A 374 13.82 -9.71 5.70
C ASN A 374 13.16 -9.33 7.04
N SER A 375 11.83 -9.25 7.10
CA SER A 375 11.09 -8.93 8.32
C SER A 375 10.73 -10.22 9.06
N GLY A 376 11.27 -10.38 10.27
CA GLY A 376 11.06 -11.57 11.09
C GLY A 376 9.62 -11.72 11.58
N ASN A 377 9.44 -12.51 12.64
CA ASN A 377 8.10 -12.86 13.15
C ASN A 377 7.30 -11.67 13.74
N SER A 378 7.93 -10.52 13.99
CA SER A 378 7.27 -9.29 14.45
C SER A 378 6.46 -8.58 13.36
N ASN A 379 6.55 -9.05 12.11
CA ASN A 379 5.91 -8.40 10.98
C ASN A 379 4.37 -8.50 11.03
N LYS A 380 3.74 -7.36 11.34
CA LYS A 380 2.28 -7.21 11.38
C LYS A 380 1.58 -7.37 10.03
N ASP A 381 2.30 -7.35 8.90
CA ASP A 381 1.69 -7.58 7.58
C ASP A 381 1.12 -9.01 7.46
N HIS A 382 1.46 -9.94 8.36
CA HIS A 382 0.87 -11.27 8.42
C HIS A 382 -0.48 -11.34 9.15
N GLU A 383 -0.87 -10.28 9.83
CA GLU A 383 -2.06 -10.25 10.69
C GLU A 383 -3.31 -9.78 9.95
N TRP A 384 -4.44 -10.26 10.46
CA TRP A 384 -5.76 -9.76 10.08
C TRP A 384 -6.19 -8.67 11.05
N SER A 385 -6.54 -7.50 10.53
CA SER A 385 -7.14 -6.44 11.33
C SER A 385 -8.66 -6.41 11.16
N PHE A 386 -9.35 -5.80 12.13
CA PHE A 386 -10.80 -5.58 12.04
C PHE A 386 -11.17 -4.76 10.79
N GLY A 387 -10.36 -3.74 10.46
CA GLY A 387 -10.55 -2.90 9.27
C GLY A 387 -10.49 -3.69 7.97
N GLN A 388 -9.60 -4.69 7.87
CA GLN A 388 -9.52 -5.57 6.70
C GLN A 388 -10.79 -6.39 6.47
N VAL A 389 -11.39 -6.92 7.54
CA VAL A 389 -12.64 -7.69 7.45
C VAL A 389 -13.78 -6.79 6.98
N LEU A 390 -13.90 -5.59 7.54
CA LEU A 390 -14.85 -4.58 7.05
C LEU A 390 -14.60 -4.21 5.58
N GLY A 391 -13.33 -4.10 5.18
CA GLY A 391 -12.91 -3.87 3.80
C GLY A 391 -13.51 -4.91 2.85
N LEU A 392 -13.42 -6.20 3.18
CA LEU A 392 -14.00 -7.29 2.37
C LEU A 392 -15.53 -7.21 2.26
N VAL A 393 -16.20 -6.80 3.35
CA VAL A 393 -17.67 -6.65 3.37
C VAL A 393 -18.14 -5.53 2.42
N THR A 394 -17.27 -4.59 2.03
CA THR A 394 -17.55 -3.56 1.01
C THR A 394 -18.03 -4.16 -0.32
N TRP A 395 -17.61 -5.38 -0.65
CA TRP A 395 -18.03 -6.07 -1.88
C TRP A 395 -19.29 -6.93 -1.71
N ALA A 396 -19.71 -7.20 -0.48
CA ALA A 396 -20.85 -8.09 -0.22
C ALA A 396 -22.15 -7.61 -0.88
N PRO A 397 -22.55 -6.32 -0.83
CA PRO A 397 -23.76 -5.85 -1.51
C PRO A 397 -23.71 -6.12 -3.02
N VAL A 398 -22.57 -5.89 -3.66
CA VAL A 398 -22.38 -6.12 -5.10
C VAL A 398 -22.56 -7.60 -5.44
N LEU A 399 -21.98 -8.49 -4.64
CA LEU A 399 -22.07 -9.94 -4.87
C LEU A 399 -23.47 -10.48 -4.60
N VAL A 400 -24.15 -9.98 -3.56
CA VAL A 400 -25.53 -10.36 -3.23
C VAL A 400 -26.48 -9.91 -4.33
N GLU A 401 -26.36 -8.67 -4.80
CA GLU A 401 -27.18 -8.16 -5.91
C GLU A 401 -26.91 -8.93 -7.21
N LEU A 402 -25.64 -9.23 -7.50
CA LEU A 402 -25.25 -10.01 -8.66
C LEU A 402 -25.90 -11.40 -8.62
N ALA A 403 -25.81 -12.09 -7.48
CA ALA A 403 -26.40 -13.41 -7.30
C ALA A 403 -27.94 -13.38 -7.37
N TYR A 404 -28.56 -12.35 -6.79
CA TYR A 404 -30.02 -12.21 -6.80
C TYR A 404 -30.55 -11.94 -8.20
N ILE A 405 -29.97 -10.98 -8.94
CA ILE A 405 -30.35 -10.66 -10.32
C ILE A 405 -30.06 -11.86 -11.23
N TRP A 406 -28.95 -12.56 -11.02
CA TRP A 406 -28.63 -13.76 -11.79
C TRP A 406 -29.67 -14.88 -11.59
N LYS A 407 -30.20 -15.04 -10.37
CA LYS A 407 -31.19 -16.08 -10.03
C LYS A 407 -32.62 -15.71 -10.45
N TYR A 408 -33.09 -14.52 -10.10
CA TYR A 408 -34.50 -14.10 -10.24
C TYR A 408 -34.74 -13.17 -11.45
N GLY A 409 -33.69 -12.66 -12.07
CA GLY A 409 -33.77 -11.71 -13.18
C GLY A 409 -33.75 -10.24 -12.74
N PRO A 410 -33.57 -9.32 -13.69
CA PRO A 410 -33.38 -7.90 -13.41
C PRO A 410 -34.64 -7.22 -12.86
N ARG A 411 -35.83 -7.62 -13.31
CA ARG A 411 -37.10 -7.02 -12.87
C ARG A 411 -37.34 -7.24 -11.37
N ASP A 412 -37.26 -8.49 -10.93
CA ASP A 412 -37.47 -8.85 -9.52
C ASP A 412 -36.33 -8.33 -8.63
N GLY A 413 -35.09 -8.35 -9.15
CA GLY A 413 -33.92 -7.80 -8.46
C GLY A 413 -34.01 -6.30 -8.20
N LEU A 414 -34.33 -5.52 -9.23
CA LEU A 414 -34.41 -4.06 -9.12
C LEU A 414 -35.68 -3.61 -8.40
N THR A 415 -36.80 -4.34 -8.56
CA THR A 415 -38.04 -4.04 -7.83
C THR A 415 -37.86 -4.21 -6.33
N GLY A 416 -37.13 -5.25 -5.89
CA GLY A 416 -36.85 -5.47 -4.46
C GLY A 416 -36.05 -4.35 -3.80
N GLN A 417 -35.36 -3.50 -4.57
CA GLN A 417 -34.63 -2.34 -4.06
C GLN A 417 -35.48 -1.07 -3.95
N MET A 418 -36.67 -1.05 -4.55
CA MET A 418 -37.55 0.11 -4.50
C MET A 418 -38.48 0.03 -3.29
N ILE A 419 -38.76 1.17 -2.69
CA ILE A 419 -39.75 1.28 -1.63
C ILE A 419 -41.14 1.11 -2.27
N SER A 420 -42.04 0.34 -1.66
CA SER A 420 -43.45 0.26 -2.10
C SER A 420 -44.07 1.67 -2.12
N PRO A 421 -44.73 2.11 -3.20
CA PRO A 421 -45.39 1.32 -4.26
C PRO A 421 -44.65 1.25 -5.61
N TYR A 422 -43.36 1.58 -5.67
CA TYR A 422 -42.65 1.68 -6.95
C TYR A 422 -42.21 0.32 -7.50
N LEU A 423 -42.29 0.16 -8.83
CA LEU A 423 -41.94 -1.06 -9.57
C LEU A 423 -40.94 -0.75 -10.68
N ALA A 424 -39.99 -1.67 -10.93
CA ALA A 424 -39.14 -1.60 -12.11
C ALA A 424 -39.93 -2.05 -13.34
N VAL A 425 -40.05 -1.16 -14.33
CA VAL A 425 -40.70 -1.43 -15.62
C VAL A 425 -39.76 -1.00 -16.73
N HIS A 426 -39.71 -1.76 -17.82
CA HIS A 426 -38.95 -1.35 -19.00
C HIS A 426 -39.63 -0.18 -19.70
N GLU A 427 -38.82 0.73 -20.22
CA GLU A 427 -39.32 1.90 -20.95
C GLU A 427 -40.27 1.51 -22.09
N ALA A 428 -39.94 0.41 -22.81
CA ALA A 428 -40.77 -0.14 -23.88
C ALA A 428 -42.15 -0.66 -23.39
N ASP A 429 -42.24 -1.15 -22.16
CA ASP A 429 -43.51 -1.61 -21.58
C ASP A 429 -44.36 -0.43 -21.11
N THR A 430 -43.73 0.62 -20.57
CA THR A 430 -44.42 1.89 -20.26
C THR A 430 -44.98 2.55 -21.52
N LEU A 431 -44.23 2.59 -22.62
CA LEU A 431 -44.70 3.15 -23.89
C LEU A 431 -45.92 2.40 -24.43
N LYS A 432 -45.89 1.06 -24.40
CA LYS A 432 -47.05 0.25 -24.77
C LYS A 432 -48.25 0.47 -23.85
N HIS A 433 -48.00 0.68 -22.55
CA HIS A 433 -49.07 0.95 -21.60
C HIS A 433 -49.68 2.34 -21.80
N GLU A 434 -48.87 3.35 -22.10
CA GLU A 434 -49.33 4.70 -22.47
C GLU A 434 -50.08 4.70 -23.80
N GLU A 435 -49.61 3.98 -24.81
CA GLU A 435 -50.31 3.78 -26.09
C GLU A 435 -51.68 3.13 -25.84
N ALA A 436 -51.74 2.03 -25.07
CA ALA A 436 -52.98 1.35 -24.73
C ALA A 436 -53.95 2.24 -23.92
N LEU A 437 -53.43 3.06 -22.99
CA LEU A 437 -54.23 4.03 -22.24
C LEU A 437 -54.76 5.15 -23.15
N SER A 438 -53.97 5.60 -24.12
CA SER A 438 -54.38 6.64 -25.07
C SER A 438 -55.48 6.17 -26.03
N GLU A 439 -55.54 4.88 -26.34
CA GLU A 439 -56.65 4.27 -27.09
C GLU A 439 -57.93 4.11 -26.28
N LEU A 440 -57.81 3.97 -24.94
CA LEU A 440 -58.94 3.81 -24.03
C LEU A 440 -59.61 5.13 -23.62
N VAL A 441 -58.97 6.28 -23.83
CA VAL A 441 -59.61 7.59 -23.67
C VAL A 441 -60.46 7.86 -24.93
N PRO A 442 -61.80 7.82 -24.85
CA PRO A 442 -62.63 8.09 -26.02
C PRO A 442 -62.35 9.50 -26.53
N ARG A 443 -62.19 9.67 -27.84
CA ARG A 443 -62.30 10.97 -28.53
C ARG A 443 -63.75 11.46 -28.40
N GLY A 444 -64.14 11.87 -27.21
CA GLY A 444 -65.48 12.28 -26.85
C GLY A 444 -65.46 13.64 -26.15
N TYR A 445 -64.71 14.59 -26.69
CA TYR A 445 -64.83 16.01 -26.32
C TYR A 445 -64.43 16.90 -27.50
N GLU A 446 -64.93 16.59 -28.70
CA GLU A 446 -65.03 17.60 -29.74
C GLU A 446 -66.18 18.55 -29.37
N ARG A 447 -65.76 19.76 -28.98
CA ARG A 447 -66.55 20.96 -28.74
C ARG A 447 -67.75 21.08 -29.68
N VAL A 448 -68.93 20.80 -29.13
CA VAL A 448 -70.17 21.45 -29.56
C VAL A 448 -70.18 22.83 -28.90
N HIS A 449 -69.65 23.83 -29.59
CA HIS A 449 -70.10 25.22 -29.46
C HIS A 449 -69.88 25.89 -30.82
N GLY A 450 -70.82 25.62 -31.72
CA GLY A 450 -71.27 26.64 -32.66
C GLY A 450 -72.46 27.33 -32.02
N GLU A 451 -72.28 28.61 -31.68
CA GLU A 451 -73.20 29.73 -31.89
C GLU A 451 -72.45 31.05 -31.66
#